data_AF-A0A518SA98-F1
#
_entry.id   AF-A0A518SA98-F1
#
_cell.length_a   1.000
_cell.length_b   1.000
_cell.length_c   1.000
_cell.angle_alpha   90.00
_cell.angle_beta   90.00
_cell.angle_gamma   90.00
#
_symmetry.space_group_name_H-M   'P 1'
#
loop_
_entity.id
_entity.type
_entity.pdbx_description
1 polymer ?
#
loop_
_entity_poly.entity_id
_entity_poly.type
_entity_poly.pdbx_seq_one_letter_code
_entity_poly.pdbx_strand_id
1 'polypeptide(L)'
;MYATFPDLLRLLFVPALAWAAYHDLRVRRVPNELWYPFAALGLALLAWEYVLVERTSLFLVRAAVSLLVIPLAYLFWFVGGFGGADFKAFCVVALLYPTYPSYYLADLALPLVRTQLGVFSVTVVTNAMLASLGYPLALGLRNALAGVVSKLMFVGRPVAVRQLAAAHGSLLETPEGFSRGGLDLDALRMYLRWRGVTLGRLLAQPERYRDPATVPAETNDPGDGSVTTEPIPDPASEPAPREDADEYDDPWGAARFLDDIDSTAYGTTPRKLREGLDVITSQERVWITPGVPFIVPLFVGLLLALTAGDLLFALMRLIGLV
;
A
#
# COMPACT_ATOMS: atom_id res chain seq x y z
N MET A 1 17.32 34.56 11.93
CA MET A 1 17.36 33.34 12.77
C MET A 1 17.29 32.18 11.81
N TYR A 2 18.39 31.45 11.62
CA TYR A 2 18.42 30.17 10.92
C TYR A 2 17.49 29.19 11.68
N ALA A 3 16.84 28.24 11.00
CA ALA A 3 15.76 27.40 11.52
C ALA A 3 15.85 27.03 13.02
N THR A 4 14.71 26.99 13.72
CA THR A 4 14.71 26.60 15.14
C THR A 4 15.28 25.19 15.31
N PHE A 5 15.95 24.92 16.43
CA PHE A 5 16.54 23.59 16.69
C PHE A 5 15.51 22.43 16.54
N PRO A 6 14.24 22.57 17.00
CA PRO A 6 13.18 21.61 16.70
C PRO A 6 12.95 21.37 15.19
N ASP A 7 12.95 22.44 14.38
CA ASP A 7 12.74 22.33 12.93
C ASP A 7 13.84 21.54 12.23
N LEU A 8 15.09 21.68 12.68
CA LEU A 8 16.22 20.91 12.16
C LEU A 8 16.10 19.42 12.51
N LEU A 9 15.66 19.10 13.73
CA LEU A 9 15.46 17.70 14.14
C LEU A 9 14.36 17.01 13.32
N ARG A 10 13.32 17.74 12.92
CA ARG A 10 12.26 17.21 12.04
C ARG A 10 12.79 16.74 10.68
N LEU A 11 13.85 17.37 10.16
CA LEU A 11 14.43 16.98 8.87
C LEU A 11 15.02 15.56 8.88
N LEU A 12 15.32 14.99 10.05
CA LEU A 12 15.78 13.60 10.18
C LEU A 12 14.73 12.60 9.67
N PHE A 13 13.45 12.97 9.66
CA PHE A 13 12.39 12.12 9.13
C PHE A 13 12.37 12.03 7.60
N VAL A 14 12.90 13.05 6.90
CA VAL A 14 12.93 13.07 5.42
C VAL A 14 13.71 11.87 4.84
N PRO A 15 14.98 11.60 5.22
CA PRO A 15 15.70 10.43 4.72
C PRO A 15 15.08 9.10 5.19
N ALA A 16 14.50 9.06 6.39
CA ALA A 16 13.81 7.86 6.89
C ALA A 16 12.56 7.53 6.07
N LEU A 17 11.75 8.54 5.73
CA LEU A 17 10.58 8.38 4.88
C LEU A 17 10.98 8.08 3.43
N ALA A 18 12.10 8.63 2.93
CA ALA A 18 12.66 8.27 1.63
C ALA A 18 13.05 6.78 1.58
N TRP A 19 13.72 6.30 2.63
CA TRP A 19 14.06 4.89 2.76
C TRP A 19 12.81 4.01 2.85
N ALA A 20 11.80 4.41 3.65
CA ALA A 20 10.53 3.71 3.73
C ALA A 20 9.85 3.63 2.36
N ALA A 21 9.77 4.73 1.62
CA ALA A 21 9.18 4.77 0.28
C ALA A 21 9.90 3.84 -0.70
N TYR A 22 11.24 3.83 -0.68
CA TYR A 22 12.05 2.93 -1.51
C TYR A 22 11.85 1.46 -1.12
N HIS A 23 11.89 1.15 0.17
CA HIS A 23 11.76 -0.21 0.68
C HIS A 23 10.35 -0.76 0.42
N ASP A 24 9.32 0.06 0.57
CA ASP A 24 7.92 -0.31 0.30
C ASP A 24 7.68 -0.54 -1.20
N LEU A 25 8.33 0.23 -2.09
CA LEU A 25 8.28 -0.02 -3.54
C LEU A 25 8.91 -1.37 -3.94
N ARG A 26 10.00 -1.78 -3.28
CA ARG A 26 10.71 -3.02 -3.61
C ARG A 26 10.15 -4.25 -2.92
N VAL A 27 9.86 -4.13 -1.62
CA VAL A 27 9.60 -5.26 -0.70
C VAL A 27 8.16 -5.24 -0.17
N ARG A 28 7.37 -4.19 -0.43
CA ARG A 28 5.97 -4.04 0.02
C ARG A 28 5.76 -4.03 1.52
N ARG A 29 6.83 -3.83 2.28
CA ARG A 29 6.83 -3.90 3.74
C ARG A 29 7.77 -2.85 4.29
N VAL A 30 7.42 -2.26 5.42
CA VAL A 30 8.30 -1.35 6.14
C VAL A 30 8.39 -1.84 7.59
N PRO A 31 9.59 -2.02 8.16
CA PRO A 31 9.75 -2.49 9.53
C PRO A 31 9.06 -1.57 10.53
N ASN A 32 8.48 -2.18 11.57
CA ASN A 32 7.74 -1.45 12.60
C ASN A 32 8.66 -0.54 13.43
N GLU A 33 9.90 -0.98 13.57
CA GLU A 33 10.98 -0.35 14.33
C GLU A 33 11.33 1.03 13.78
N LEU A 34 11.11 1.27 12.48
CA LEU A 34 11.35 2.57 11.86
C LEU A 34 10.53 3.69 12.52
N TRP A 35 9.28 3.40 12.91
CA TRP A 35 8.32 4.43 13.28
C TRP A 35 8.46 4.90 14.73
N TYR A 36 8.86 4.01 15.64
CA TYR A 36 8.88 4.32 17.08
C TYR A 36 9.81 5.50 17.45
N PRO A 37 11.06 5.58 16.96
CA PRO A 37 11.94 6.71 17.25
C PRO A 37 11.36 8.06 16.81
N PHE A 38 10.68 8.10 15.66
CA PHE A 38 10.09 9.34 15.14
C PHE A 38 8.79 9.72 15.85
N ALA A 39 7.99 8.75 16.28
CA ALA A 39 6.84 9.02 17.15
C ALA A 39 7.29 9.60 18.50
N ALA A 40 8.33 9.01 19.11
CA ALA A 40 8.92 9.52 20.34
C ALA A 40 9.52 10.93 20.15
N LEU A 41 10.25 11.15 19.05
CA LEU A 41 10.77 12.47 18.69
C LEU A 41 9.64 13.49 18.52
N GLY A 42 8.56 13.16 17.80
CA GLY A 42 7.42 14.04 17.61
C GLY A 42 6.74 14.44 18.92
N LEU A 43 6.52 13.48 19.83
CA LEU A 43 6.00 13.77 21.16
C LEU A 43 6.93 14.68 21.97
N ALA A 44 8.24 14.42 21.94
CA ALA A 44 9.23 15.23 22.64
C ALA A 44 9.29 16.67 22.09
N LEU A 45 9.27 16.83 20.76
CA LEU A 45 9.27 18.16 20.13
C LEU A 45 7.96 18.92 20.39
N LEU A 46 6.82 18.25 20.35
CA LEU A 46 5.53 18.87 20.66
C LEU A 46 5.49 19.37 22.12
N ALA A 47 6.00 18.56 23.06
CA ALA A 47 6.13 18.97 24.46
C ALA A 47 7.13 20.12 24.63
N TRP A 48 8.27 20.07 23.93
CA TRP A 48 9.27 21.13 23.93
C TRP A 48 8.67 22.47 23.47
N GLU A 49 7.97 22.48 22.34
CA GLU A 49 7.34 23.68 21.80
C GLU A 49 6.28 24.25 22.73
N TYR A 50 5.44 23.38 23.30
CA TYR A 50 4.43 23.79 24.28
C TYR A 50 5.05 24.41 25.54
N VAL A 51 6.08 23.79 26.11
CA VAL A 51 6.63 24.23 27.40
C VAL A 51 7.50 25.48 27.25
N LEU A 52 8.32 25.54 26.20
CA LEU A 52 9.46 26.45 26.09
C LEU A 52 9.30 27.54 25.04
N VAL A 53 8.41 27.38 24.05
CA VAL A 53 8.36 28.27 22.87
C VAL A 53 7.01 28.99 22.76
N GLU A 54 5.90 28.26 22.72
CA GLU A 54 4.58 28.82 22.42
C GLU A 54 3.45 28.22 23.27
N ARG A 55 2.99 28.97 24.28
CA ARG A 55 1.79 28.66 25.08
C ARG A 55 0.54 29.39 24.57
N THR A 56 0.40 29.49 23.25
CA THR A 56 -0.72 30.23 22.65
C THR A 56 -1.90 29.30 22.38
N SER A 57 -3.12 29.82 22.50
CA SER A 57 -4.33 29.09 22.11
C SER A 57 -4.29 28.66 20.65
N LEU A 58 -3.67 29.45 19.78
CA LEU A 58 -3.50 29.13 18.36
C LEU A 58 -2.57 27.93 18.13
N PHE A 59 -1.46 27.83 18.86
CA PHE A 59 -0.60 26.64 18.82
C PHE A 59 -1.37 25.38 19.24
N LEU A 60 -2.13 25.45 20.34
CA LEU A 60 -2.93 24.33 20.82
C LEU A 60 -3.98 23.89 19.79
N VAL A 61 -4.66 24.84 19.13
CA VAL A 61 -5.59 24.54 18.05
C VAL A 61 -4.89 23.87 16.88
N ARG A 62 -3.74 24.39 16.43
CA ARG A 62 -2.98 23.80 15.32
C ARG A 62 -2.50 22.38 15.64
N ALA A 63 -1.94 22.19 16.84
CA ALA A 63 -1.54 20.88 17.33
C ALA A 63 -2.72 19.91 17.41
N ALA A 64 -3.87 20.35 17.96
CA ALA A 64 -5.07 19.53 18.03
C ALA A 64 -5.56 19.10 16.64
N VAL A 65 -5.65 20.05 15.69
CA VAL A 65 -6.05 19.76 14.31
C VAL A 65 -5.05 18.82 13.63
N SER A 66 -3.75 18.99 13.88
CA SER A 66 -2.73 18.05 13.39
C SER A 66 -2.96 16.64 13.93
N LEU A 67 -3.21 16.51 15.23
CA LEU A 67 -3.46 15.22 15.86
C LEU A 67 -4.76 14.56 15.38
N LEU A 68 -5.75 15.31 14.87
CA LEU A 68 -6.95 14.74 14.24
C LEU A 68 -6.64 13.94 12.96
N VAL A 69 -5.45 14.10 12.36
CA VAL A 69 -4.99 13.23 11.27
C VAL A 69 -4.87 11.78 11.73
N ILE A 70 -4.54 11.53 13.01
CA ILE A 70 -4.38 10.17 13.57
C ILE A 70 -5.70 9.37 13.54
N PRO A 71 -6.80 9.82 14.18
CA PRO A 71 -8.06 9.08 14.13
C PRO A 71 -8.64 8.99 12.72
N LEU A 72 -8.42 10.01 11.87
CA LEU A 72 -8.81 9.94 10.45
C LEU A 72 -8.02 8.85 9.73
N ALA A 73 -6.70 8.78 9.93
CA ALA A 73 -5.86 7.75 9.35
C ALA A 73 -6.22 6.35 9.86
N TYR A 74 -6.57 6.24 11.15
CA TYR A 74 -7.07 5.00 11.73
C TYR A 74 -8.38 4.56 11.06
N LEU A 75 -9.33 5.48 10.83
CA LEU A 75 -10.58 5.17 10.16
C LEU A 75 -10.34 4.64 8.73
N PHE A 76 -9.48 5.29 7.97
CA PHE A 76 -9.12 4.82 6.62
C PHE A 76 -8.43 3.45 6.63
N TRP A 77 -7.53 3.21 7.60
CA TRP A 77 -6.92 1.89 7.77
C TRP A 77 -7.96 0.82 8.14
N PHE A 78 -8.88 1.14 9.06
CA PHE A 78 -9.95 0.23 9.51
C PHE A 78 -10.87 -0.21 8.37
N VAL A 79 -11.21 0.70 7.45
CA VAL A 79 -12.03 0.37 6.27
C VAL A 79 -11.22 -0.25 5.11
N GLY A 80 -9.93 -0.54 5.32
CA GLY A 80 -9.05 -1.16 4.32
C GLY A 80 -8.57 -0.21 3.22
N GLY A 81 -8.59 1.11 3.44
CA GLY A 81 -8.20 2.11 2.45
C GLY A 81 -6.69 2.20 2.19
N PHE A 82 -5.84 1.83 3.15
CA PHE A 82 -4.39 1.74 3.00
C PHE A 82 -3.76 0.82 4.05
N GLY A 83 -2.47 0.51 3.91
CA GLY A 83 -1.75 -0.45 4.74
C GLY A 83 -1.37 0.07 6.13
N GLY A 84 -0.95 -0.82 7.02
CA GLY A 84 -0.53 -0.46 8.38
C GLY A 84 0.71 0.45 8.42
N ALA A 85 1.60 0.36 7.42
CA ALA A 85 2.76 1.24 7.31
C ALA A 85 2.34 2.67 6.94
N ASP A 86 1.36 2.84 6.06
CA ASP A 86 0.79 4.14 5.70
C ASP A 86 0.17 4.82 6.94
N PHE A 87 -0.63 4.08 7.73
CA PHE A 87 -1.18 4.57 9.00
C PHE A 87 -0.10 5.11 9.94
N LYS A 88 0.99 4.34 10.14
CA LYS A 88 2.09 4.76 11.01
C LYS A 88 2.80 6.00 10.49
N ALA A 89 2.97 6.12 9.16
CA ALA A 89 3.54 7.29 8.54
C ALA A 89 2.70 8.55 8.79
N PHE A 90 1.38 8.46 8.65
CA PHE A 90 0.47 9.56 9.00
C PHE A 90 0.54 9.95 10.48
N CYS A 91 0.61 8.97 11.38
CA CYS A 91 0.78 9.24 12.82
C CYS A 91 2.06 10.01 13.12
N VAL A 92 3.18 9.58 12.51
CA VAL A 92 4.46 10.26 12.67
C VAL A 92 4.43 11.67 12.08
N VAL A 93 3.82 11.86 10.91
CA VAL A 93 3.64 13.19 10.31
C VAL A 93 2.80 14.10 11.22
N ALA A 94 1.69 13.61 11.76
CA ALA A 94 0.82 14.36 12.67
C ALA A 94 1.54 14.83 13.94
N LEU A 95 2.44 14.00 14.47
CA LEU A 95 3.23 14.29 15.68
C LEU A 95 4.42 15.21 15.39
N LEU A 96 5.17 14.96 14.31
CA LEU A 96 6.37 15.73 13.99
C LEU A 96 6.04 17.10 13.41
N TYR A 97 4.92 17.25 12.71
CA TYR A 97 4.63 18.43 11.88
C TYR A 97 3.30 19.13 12.25
N PRO A 98 3.09 19.54 13.52
CA PRO A 98 1.85 20.20 13.92
C PRO A 98 1.69 21.61 13.33
N THR A 99 2.80 22.31 13.15
CA THR A 99 2.88 23.70 12.69
C THR A 99 3.92 23.83 11.59
N TYR A 100 3.88 24.95 10.84
CA TYR A 100 4.80 25.19 9.74
C TYR A 100 6.23 25.42 10.24
N PRO A 101 7.21 24.58 9.82
CA PRO A 101 8.60 24.87 10.10
C PRO A 101 9.08 26.06 9.28
N SER A 102 10.17 26.70 9.71
CA SER A 102 10.78 27.81 8.96
C SER A 102 12.25 27.56 8.69
N TYR A 103 12.58 27.26 7.44
CA TYR A 103 13.96 27.04 6.99
C TYR A 103 14.44 28.23 6.18
N TYR A 104 15.53 28.87 6.60
CA TYR A 104 16.14 29.98 5.88
C TYR A 104 17.38 29.48 5.14
N LEU A 105 17.35 29.53 3.81
CA LEU A 105 18.46 29.20 2.92
C LEU A 105 18.89 30.46 2.18
N ALA A 106 19.95 31.11 2.65
CA ALA A 106 20.31 32.47 2.22
C ALA A 106 19.10 33.43 2.34
N ASP A 107 18.63 33.98 1.22
CA ASP A 107 17.50 34.92 1.18
C ASP A 107 16.12 34.21 1.03
N LEU A 108 16.10 32.89 0.94
CA LEU A 108 14.89 32.11 0.75
C LEU A 108 14.35 31.55 2.07
N ALA A 109 13.10 31.86 2.38
CA ALA A 109 12.37 31.23 3.49
C ALA A 109 11.47 30.12 2.96
N LEU A 110 11.72 28.89 3.40
CA LEU A 110 10.92 27.71 3.08
C LEU A 110 10.05 27.31 4.28
N PRO A 111 8.83 26.80 4.04
CA PRO A 111 8.19 26.68 2.73
C PRO A 111 7.67 28.01 2.18
N LEU A 112 7.59 28.11 0.83
CA LEU A 112 7.23 29.34 0.11
C LEU A 112 5.79 29.79 0.34
N VAL A 113 4.85 28.85 0.37
CA VAL A 113 3.42 29.10 0.53
C VAL A 113 2.94 28.54 1.86
N ARG A 114 2.36 29.40 2.70
CA ARG A 114 1.80 29.02 4.00
C ARG A 114 0.31 29.30 4.04
N THR A 115 -0.46 28.40 4.64
CA THR A 115 -1.89 28.60 4.85
C THR A 115 -2.15 29.53 6.04
N GLN A 116 -3.33 30.15 6.08
CA GLN A 116 -3.74 31.00 7.19
C GLN A 116 -3.89 30.21 8.50
N LEU A 117 -4.44 28.99 8.43
CA LEU A 117 -4.60 28.12 9.60
C LEU A 117 -3.25 27.63 10.12
N GLY A 118 -2.29 27.36 9.24
CA GLY A 118 -0.91 27.04 9.61
C GLY A 118 -0.71 25.65 10.21
N VAL A 119 -1.50 24.66 9.78
CA VAL A 119 -1.36 23.25 10.20
C VAL A 119 -0.58 22.49 9.13
N PHE A 120 0.65 22.11 9.44
CA PHE A 120 1.58 21.62 8.42
C PHE A 120 1.34 20.15 8.03
N SER A 121 0.93 19.30 8.98
CA SER A 121 0.55 17.91 8.69
C SER A 121 -0.58 17.81 7.67
N VAL A 122 -1.59 18.69 7.76
CA VAL A 122 -2.69 18.75 6.77
C VAL A 122 -2.14 19.10 5.39
N THR A 123 -1.25 20.08 5.29
CA THR A 123 -0.56 20.42 4.04
C THR A 123 0.22 19.23 3.47
N VAL A 124 0.96 18.48 4.29
CA VAL A 124 1.66 17.26 3.87
C VAL A 124 0.68 16.23 3.31
N VAL A 125 -0.43 15.97 4.02
CA VAL A 125 -1.47 15.03 3.61
C VAL A 125 -2.12 15.47 2.30
N THR A 126 -2.52 16.73 2.17
CA THR A 126 -3.15 17.26 0.95
C THR A 126 -2.20 17.21 -0.24
N ASN A 127 -0.92 17.59 -0.06
CA ASN A 127 0.08 17.46 -1.11
C ASN A 127 0.31 15.99 -1.51
N ALA A 128 0.29 15.06 -0.56
CA ALA A 128 0.39 13.63 -0.83
C ALA A 128 -0.81 13.12 -1.65
N MET A 129 -2.02 13.59 -1.34
CA MET A 129 -3.23 13.28 -2.11
C MET A 129 -3.15 13.86 -3.54
N LEU A 130 -2.61 15.05 -3.72
CA LEU A 130 -2.37 15.60 -5.06
C LEU A 130 -1.29 14.80 -5.81
N ALA A 131 -0.21 14.41 -5.14
CA ALA A 131 0.84 13.59 -5.72
C ALA A 131 0.32 12.20 -6.14
N SER A 132 -0.61 11.60 -5.38
CA SER A 132 -1.18 10.30 -5.70
C SER A 132 -2.05 10.32 -6.98
N LEU A 133 -2.65 11.46 -7.34
CA LEU A 133 -3.33 11.64 -8.62
C LEU A 133 -2.38 11.51 -9.83
N GLY A 134 -1.08 11.76 -9.63
CA GLY A 134 -0.07 11.54 -10.66
C GLY A 134 0.08 10.07 -11.06
N TYR A 135 -0.26 9.13 -10.17
CA TYR A 135 -0.06 7.71 -10.42
C TYR A 135 -1.00 7.14 -11.50
N PRO A 136 -2.34 7.29 -11.42
CA PRO A 136 -3.23 6.87 -12.51
C PRO A 136 -2.85 7.48 -13.86
N LEU A 137 -2.43 8.76 -13.86
CA LEU A 137 -1.99 9.46 -15.08
C LEU A 137 -0.71 8.85 -15.66
N ALA A 138 0.29 8.57 -14.82
CA ALA A 138 1.52 7.91 -15.24
C ALA A 138 1.28 6.49 -15.76
N LEU A 139 0.38 5.74 -15.10
CA LEU A 139 -0.03 4.41 -15.53
C LEU A 139 -0.75 4.46 -16.88
N GLY A 140 -1.67 5.41 -17.05
CA GLY A 140 -2.36 5.67 -18.31
C GLY A 140 -1.38 5.98 -19.44
N LEU A 141 -0.47 6.94 -19.22
CA LEU A 141 0.55 7.30 -20.20
C LEU A 141 1.43 6.09 -20.57
N ARG A 142 1.90 5.33 -19.58
CA ARG A 142 2.70 4.11 -19.81
C ARG A 142 1.94 3.11 -20.68
N ASN A 143 0.67 2.86 -20.37
CA ASN A 143 -0.15 1.92 -21.11
C ASN A 143 -0.43 2.41 -22.54
N ALA A 144 -0.71 3.71 -22.73
CA ALA A 144 -0.85 4.31 -24.05
C ALA A 144 0.42 4.18 -24.90
N LEU A 145 1.60 4.44 -24.30
CA LEU A 145 2.89 4.26 -24.97
C LEU A 145 3.17 2.79 -25.34
N ALA A 146 2.59 1.84 -24.58
CA ALA A 146 2.62 0.42 -24.90
C ALA A 146 1.53 -0.03 -25.89
N GLY A 147 0.76 0.91 -26.48
CA GLY A 147 -0.29 0.64 -27.47
C GLY A 147 -1.63 0.19 -26.87
N VAL A 148 -1.81 0.28 -25.55
CA VAL A 148 -3.03 -0.15 -24.87
C VAL A 148 -3.88 1.07 -24.54
N VAL A 149 -4.95 1.27 -25.31
CA VAL A 149 -5.90 2.38 -25.14
C VAL A 149 -7.25 1.84 -24.66
N SER A 150 -7.55 2.04 -23.38
CA SER A 150 -8.82 1.62 -22.75
C SER A 150 -9.04 2.42 -21.47
N LYS A 151 -10.27 2.57 -20.98
CA LYS A 151 -10.54 3.21 -19.67
C LYS A 151 -9.73 2.56 -18.53
N LEU A 152 -9.45 1.26 -18.65
CA LEU A 152 -8.67 0.49 -17.67
C LEU A 152 -7.18 0.87 -17.62
N MET A 153 -6.67 1.58 -18.63
CA MET A 153 -5.28 1.99 -18.71
C MET A 153 -4.86 2.88 -17.53
N PHE A 154 -5.81 3.56 -16.86
CA PHE A 154 -5.54 4.40 -15.69
C PHE A 154 -5.61 3.64 -14.36
N VAL A 155 -6.06 2.38 -14.39
CA VAL A 155 -6.33 1.57 -13.18
C VAL A 155 -5.37 0.39 -13.09
N GLY A 156 -5.17 -0.31 -14.21
CA GLY A 156 -4.43 -1.56 -14.26
C GLY A 156 -3.35 -1.58 -15.33
N ARG A 157 -2.59 -2.68 -15.38
CA ARG A 157 -1.72 -3.00 -16.51
C ARG A 157 -1.89 -4.47 -16.92
N PRO A 158 -1.80 -4.79 -18.22
CA PRO A 158 -1.84 -6.17 -18.68
C PRO A 158 -0.49 -6.86 -18.45
N VAL A 159 -0.50 -8.01 -17.76
CA VAL A 159 0.68 -8.81 -17.43
C VAL A 159 0.49 -10.23 -17.94
N ALA A 160 1.57 -10.87 -18.40
CA ALA A 160 1.53 -12.28 -18.79
C ALA A 160 1.29 -13.14 -17.56
N VAL A 161 0.41 -14.13 -17.66
CA VAL A 161 0.02 -14.96 -16.50
C VAL A 161 1.23 -15.60 -15.83
N ARG A 162 2.23 -16.04 -16.61
CA ARG A 162 3.48 -16.64 -16.09
C ARG A 162 4.27 -15.73 -15.15
N GLN A 163 4.07 -14.41 -15.22
CA GLN A 163 4.74 -13.43 -14.37
C GLN A 163 3.96 -13.10 -13.08
N LEU A 164 2.73 -13.61 -12.91
CA LEU A 164 1.89 -13.26 -11.76
C LEU A 164 2.51 -13.66 -10.43
N ALA A 165 3.21 -14.80 -10.38
CA ALA A 165 3.91 -15.23 -9.18
C ALA A 165 4.96 -14.21 -8.70
N ALA A 166 5.56 -13.43 -9.60
CA ALA A 166 6.52 -12.38 -9.28
C ALA A 166 5.92 -10.96 -9.28
N ALA A 167 4.63 -10.82 -9.58
CA ALA A 167 3.94 -9.54 -9.65
C ALA A 167 3.18 -9.24 -8.34
N HIS A 168 3.03 -7.96 -8.04
CA HIS A 168 2.27 -7.47 -6.88
C HIS A 168 0.94 -6.86 -7.31
N GLY A 169 -0.03 -6.89 -6.39
CA GLY A 169 -1.36 -6.35 -6.58
C GLY A 169 -2.43 -7.42 -6.65
N SER A 170 -3.55 -7.11 -7.29
CA SER A 170 -4.69 -8.02 -7.39
C SER A 170 -5.21 -8.06 -8.82
N LEU A 171 -5.81 -9.18 -9.22
CA LEU A 171 -6.45 -9.34 -10.52
C LEU A 171 -7.59 -8.33 -10.67
N LEU A 172 -7.70 -7.75 -11.86
CA LEU A 172 -8.79 -6.88 -12.27
C LEU A 172 -9.88 -7.61 -13.06
N GLU A 173 -9.83 -8.94 -13.08
CA GLU A 173 -10.68 -9.79 -13.90
C GLU A 173 -11.27 -10.95 -13.08
N THR A 174 -12.50 -11.29 -13.41
CA THR A 174 -13.22 -12.51 -13.02
C THR A 174 -13.77 -13.16 -14.30
N PRO A 175 -14.31 -14.40 -14.24
CA PRO A 175 -14.96 -15.01 -15.40
C PRO A 175 -16.11 -14.18 -15.99
N GLU A 176 -16.70 -13.29 -15.19
CA GLU A 176 -17.79 -12.37 -15.58
C GLU A 176 -17.28 -11.09 -16.27
N GLY A 177 -15.96 -10.83 -16.24
CA GLY A 177 -15.34 -9.65 -16.84
C GLY A 177 -14.50 -8.85 -15.83
N PHE A 178 -14.45 -7.53 -16.00
CA PHE A 178 -13.60 -6.68 -15.16
C PHE A 178 -14.20 -6.44 -13.77
N SER A 179 -13.38 -6.63 -12.73
CA SER A 179 -13.73 -6.45 -11.32
C SER A 179 -12.62 -5.73 -10.55
N ARG A 180 -12.98 -4.91 -9.56
CA ARG A 180 -12.01 -4.28 -8.65
C ARG A 180 -11.68 -5.13 -7.41
N GLY A 181 -12.32 -6.28 -7.26
CA GLY A 181 -12.19 -7.15 -6.10
C GLY A 181 -11.77 -8.58 -6.46
N GLY A 182 -10.92 -8.73 -7.47
CA GLY A 182 -10.39 -10.04 -7.89
C GLY A 182 -9.39 -10.64 -6.90
N LEU A 183 -8.79 -11.76 -7.29
CA LEU A 183 -7.81 -12.49 -6.49
C LEU A 183 -6.58 -11.63 -6.18
N ASP A 184 -6.19 -11.58 -4.91
CA ASP A 184 -4.93 -11.00 -4.50
C ASP A 184 -3.73 -11.90 -4.88
N LEU A 185 -2.66 -11.31 -5.42
CA LEU A 185 -1.50 -12.08 -5.88
C LEU A 185 -0.65 -12.62 -4.73
N ASP A 186 -0.67 -12.00 -3.54
CA ASP A 186 -0.04 -12.57 -2.34
C ASP A 186 -0.82 -13.83 -1.90
N ALA A 187 -2.16 -13.79 -1.94
CA ALA A 187 -3.00 -14.96 -1.67
C ALA A 187 -2.80 -16.09 -2.70
N LEU A 188 -2.62 -15.75 -3.99
CA LEU A 188 -2.25 -16.73 -5.01
C LEU A 188 -0.91 -17.40 -4.67
N ARG A 189 0.10 -16.65 -4.23
CA ARG A 189 1.39 -17.22 -3.80
C ARG A 189 1.26 -18.12 -2.58
N MET A 190 0.49 -17.71 -1.57
CA MET A 190 0.19 -18.53 -0.40
C MET A 190 -0.45 -19.85 -0.81
N TYR A 191 -1.45 -19.80 -1.68
CA TYR A 191 -2.14 -20.98 -2.20
C TYR A 191 -1.21 -21.95 -2.95
N LEU A 192 -0.37 -21.41 -3.85
CA LEU A 192 0.61 -22.21 -4.60
C LEU A 192 1.61 -22.90 -3.66
N ARG A 193 2.08 -22.19 -2.63
CA ARG A 193 3.00 -22.73 -1.62
C ARG A 193 2.33 -23.79 -0.76
N TRP A 194 1.15 -23.49 -0.21
CA TRP A 194 0.33 -24.42 0.57
C TRP A 194 0.08 -25.72 -0.18
N ARG A 195 -0.23 -25.64 -1.47
CA ARG A 195 -0.46 -26.81 -2.33
C ARG A 195 0.82 -27.51 -2.81
N GLY A 196 1.99 -26.88 -2.66
CA GLY A 196 3.26 -27.42 -3.17
C GLY A 196 3.35 -27.46 -4.70
N VAL A 197 2.73 -26.49 -5.39
CA VAL A 197 2.71 -26.44 -6.87
C VAL A 197 3.19 -25.08 -7.37
N THR A 198 4.06 -25.09 -8.38
CA THR A 198 4.45 -23.84 -9.05
C THR A 198 3.36 -23.37 -9.99
N LEU A 199 3.24 -22.05 -10.19
CA LEU A 199 2.32 -21.48 -11.17
C LEU A 199 2.52 -22.10 -12.56
N GLY A 200 3.78 -22.35 -12.96
CA GLY A 200 4.08 -23.00 -14.23
C GLY A 200 3.52 -24.42 -14.37
N ARG A 201 3.61 -25.25 -13.31
CA ARG A 201 3.02 -26.60 -13.29
C ARG A 201 1.49 -26.53 -13.31
N LEU A 202 0.91 -25.62 -12.51
CA LEU A 202 -0.54 -25.42 -12.47
C LEU A 202 -1.10 -25.08 -13.86
N LEU A 203 -0.47 -24.14 -14.56
CA LEU A 203 -0.88 -23.73 -15.91
C LEU A 203 -0.64 -24.81 -16.98
N ALA A 204 0.29 -25.74 -16.75
CA ALA A 204 0.56 -26.83 -17.70
C ALA A 204 -0.48 -27.96 -17.60
N GLN A 205 -1.14 -28.12 -16.44
CA GLN A 205 -2.12 -29.18 -16.19
C GLN A 205 -3.34 -28.64 -15.43
N PRO A 206 -4.07 -27.64 -15.96
CA PRO A 206 -5.12 -26.95 -15.23
C PRO A 206 -6.24 -27.89 -14.80
N GLU A 207 -6.68 -28.81 -15.67
CA GLU A 207 -7.76 -29.77 -15.36
C GLU A 207 -7.38 -30.71 -14.21
N ARG A 208 -6.12 -31.15 -14.13
CA ARG A 208 -5.63 -31.97 -13.03
C ARG A 208 -5.69 -31.21 -11.71
N TYR A 209 -5.21 -29.97 -11.70
CA TYR A 209 -5.16 -29.18 -10.47
C TYR A 209 -6.53 -28.54 -10.13
N ARG A 210 -7.48 -28.49 -11.07
CA ARG A 210 -8.87 -28.10 -10.79
C ARG A 210 -9.55 -29.12 -9.87
N ASP A 211 -9.19 -30.39 -9.98
CA ASP A 211 -9.71 -31.46 -9.13
C ASP A 211 -9.21 -31.32 -7.67
N PRO A 212 -10.11 -31.14 -6.68
CA PRO A 212 -9.74 -31.04 -5.27
C PRO A 212 -9.14 -32.33 -4.70
N ALA A 213 -9.34 -33.49 -5.32
CA ALA A 213 -8.73 -34.75 -4.92
C ALA A 213 -7.21 -34.77 -5.11
N THR A 214 -6.66 -33.83 -5.89
CA THR A 214 -5.20 -33.69 -6.08
C THR A 214 -4.53 -32.78 -5.06
N VAL A 215 -5.28 -32.22 -4.11
CA VAL A 215 -4.70 -31.49 -2.98
C VAL A 215 -4.06 -32.50 -2.01
N PRO A 216 -2.80 -32.31 -1.58
CA PRO A 216 -2.14 -33.17 -0.60
C PRO A 216 -2.96 -33.41 0.67
N ALA A 217 -2.78 -34.57 1.31
CA ALA A 217 -3.40 -34.85 2.59
C ALA A 217 -2.86 -33.91 3.68
N GLU A 218 -1.54 -33.79 3.78
CA GLU A 218 -0.84 -32.78 4.57
C GLU A 218 -0.31 -31.67 3.64
N THR A 219 -0.56 -30.42 4.01
CA THR A 219 -0.24 -29.24 3.20
C THR A 219 0.96 -28.48 3.77
N ASN A 220 1.62 -27.70 2.92
CA ASN A 220 2.77 -26.90 3.34
C ASN A 220 2.32 -25.64 4.08
N ASP A 221 3.24 -25.06 4.88
CA ASP A 221 3.04 -23.71 5.42
C ASP A 221 2.88 -22.70 4.25
N PRO A 222 1.73 -22.01 4.14
CA PRO A 222 1.48 -21.02 3.09
C PRO A 222 2.45 -19.84 3.12
N GLY A 223 3.11 -19.60 4.26
CA GLY A 223 3.86 -18.38 4.50
C GLY A 223 2.96 -17.15 4.41
N ASP A 224 3.54 -16.03 4.01
CA ASP A 224 2.88 -14.72 4.00
C ASP A 224 2.59 -14.17 2.59
N GLY A 225 2.77 -15.00 1.57
CA GLY A 225 2.56 -14.60 0.17
C GLY A 225 3.59 -13.62 -0.37
N SER A 226 4.72 -13.35 0.31
CA SER A 226 5.77 -12.50 -0.23
C SER A 226 6.45 -13.10 -1.46
N VAL A 227 6.96 -12.23 -2.34
CA VAL A 227 7.80 -12.68 -3.47
C VAL A 227 9.16 -13.08 -2.92
N THR A 228 9.44 -14.38 -2.87
CA THR A 228 10.71 -14.93 -2.40
C THR A 228 11.51 -15.55 -3.53
N THR A 229 12.82 -15.67 -3.33
CA THR A 229 13.70 -16.46 -4.20
C THR A 229 13.75 -17.93 -3.78
N GLU A 230 13.11 -18.27 -2.66
CA GLU A 230 13.05 -19.64 -2.17
C GLU A 230 12.15 -20.49 -3.10
N PRO A 231 12.60 -21.69 -3.48
CA PRO A 231 11.75 -22.62 -4.21
C PRO A 231 10.50 -22.96 -3.42
N ILE A 232 9.37 -23.13 -4.11
CA ILE A 232 8.18 -23.72 -3.50
C ILE A 232 8.54 -25.17 -3.09
N PRO A 233 8.34 -25.56 -1.81
CA PRO A 233 8.57 -26.93 -1.38
C PRO A 233 7.71 -27.90 -2.19
N ASP A 234 8.22 -29.12 -2.42
CA ASP A 234 7.40 -30.19 -2.96
C ASP A 234 6.20 -30.47 -2.01
N PRO A 235 5.14 -31.14 -2.50
CA PRO A 235 4.00 -31.51 -1.67
C PRO A 235 4.45 -32.27 -0.41
N ALA A 236 3.93 -31.89 0.77
CA ALA A 236 4.30 -32.54 2.04
C ALA A 236 3.86 -34.01 2.09
N SER A 237 2.79 -34.37 1.38
CA SER A 237 2.35 -35.75 1.21
C SER A 237 1.76 -35.99 -0.18
N GLU A 238 1.57 -37.26 -0.52
CA GLU A 238 0.70 -37.66 -1.64
C GLU A 238 -0.76 -37.27 -1.33
N PRO A 239 -1.61 -37.08 -2.36
CA PRO A 239 -3.04 -36.91 -2.17
C PRO A 239 -3.67 -38.19 -1.60
N ALA A 240 -4.53 -38.04 -0.59
CA ALA A 240 -5.29 -39.16 -0.06
C ALA A 240 -6.68 -39.23 -0.73
N PRO A 241 -7.20 -40.44 -1.04
CA PRO A 241 -8.58 -40.60 -1.48
C PRO A 241 -9.53 -40.02 -0.43
N ARG A 242 -10.43 -39.13 -0.84
CA ARG A 242 -11.48 -38.60 0.04
C ARG A 242 -12.72 -39.47 -0.05
N GLU A 243 -13.24 -39.92 1.09
CA GLU A 243 -14.50 -40.66 1.18
C GLU A 243 -15.70 -39.78 0.80
N ASP A 244 -15.58 -38.44 0.95
CA ASP A 244 -16.65 -37.46 0.71
C ASP A 244 -16.44 -36.60 -0.56
N ALA A 245 -15.63 -37.06 -1.52
CA ALA A 245 -15.27 -36.28 -2.72
C ALA A 245 -16.47 -35.84 -3.58
N ASP A 246 -17.59 -36.58 -3.50
CA ASP A 246 -18.80 -36.30 -4.27
C ASP A 246 -19.71 -35.24 -3.62
N GLU A 247 -19.52 -34.90 -2.33
CA GLU A 247 -20.43 -34.03 -1.57
C GLU A 247 -19.96 -32.57 -1.48
N TYR A 248 -18.69 -32.27 -1.81
CA TYR A 248 -18.10 -30.94 -1.67
C TYR A 248 -17.64 -30.33 -3.01
N ASP A 249 -18.47 -29.44 -3.58
CA ASP A 249 -18.16 -28.66 -4.79
C ASP A 249 -17.14 -27.54 -4.50
N ASP A 250 -15.88 -27.93 -4.34
CA ASP A 250 -14.74 -27.02 -4.16
C ASP A 250 -13.66 -27.22 -5.22
N PRO A 251 -13.93 -26.84 -6.49
CA PRO A 251 -12.91 -26.86 -7.51
C PRO A 251 -11.74 -25.99 -7.06
N TRP A 252 -10.53 -26.45 -7.35
CA TRP A 252 -9.26 -25.90 -6.89
C TRP A 252 -8.94 -26.12 -5.40
N GLY A 253 -9.83 -26.68 -4.57
CA GLY A 253 -9.60 -26.80 -3.14
C GLY A 253 -9.48 -25.43 -2.44
N ALA A 254 -10.23 -24.43 -2.91
CA ALA A 254 -10.11 -23.04 -2.47
C ALA A 254 -10.73 -22.80 -1.09
N ALA A 255 -11.85 -23.47 -0.78
CA ALA A 255 -12.43 -23.43 0.56
C ALA A 255 -11.49 -24.11 1.55
N ARG A 256 -10.99 -25.30 1.21
CA ARG A 256 -10.01 -26.02 2.03
C ARG A 256 -8.78 -25.16 2.34
N PHE A 257 -8.21 -24.50 1.34
CA PHE A 257 -7.06 -23.61 1.55
C PHE A 257 -7.36 -22.53 2.59
N LEU A 258 -8.52 -21.88 2.53
CA LEU A 258 -8.86 -20.80 3.45
C LEU A 258 -9.24 -21.30 4.85
N ASP A 259 -9.73 -22.53 4.96
CA ASP A 259 -10.00 -23.18 6.25
C ASP A 259 -8.70 -23.67 6.93
N ASP A 260 -7.70 -24.10 6.14
CA ASP A 260 -6.42 -24.64 6.64
C ASP A 260 -5.48 -23.54 7.20
N ILE A 261 -5.68 -22.27 6.83
CA ILE A 261 -4.75 -21.19 7.21
C ILE A 261 -5.24 -20.40 8.43
N ASP A 262 -4.31 -20.07 9.34
CA ASP A 262 -4.61 -19.21 10.51
C ASP A 262 -4.78 -17.72 10.15
N SER A 263 -4.64 -17.35 8.88
CA SER A 263 -4.64 -15.96 8.40
C SER A 263 -5.72 -15.70 7.35
N THR A 264 -6.05 -14.44 7.09
CA THR A 264 -7.19 -14.07 6.24
C THR A 264 -6.91 -14.02 4.73
N ALA A 265 -5.73 -14.51 4.28
CA ALA A 265 -5.28 -14.46 2.87
C ALA A 265 -5.60 -13.12 2.17
N TYR A 266 -5.31 -12.00 2.84
CA TYR A 266 -5.54 -10.65 2.33
C TYR A 266 -6.99 -10.36 1.90
N GLY A 267 -7.98 -10.95 2.59
CA GLY A 267 -9.41 -10.77 2.29
C GLY A 267 -9.88 -11.52 1.03
N THR A 268 -9.09 -12.51 0.59
CA THR A 268 -9.46 -13.44 -0.46
C THR A 268 -10.48 -14.44 0.07
N THR A 269 -11.61 -14.57 -0.63
CA THR A 269 -12.65 -15.55 -0.32
C THR A 269 -12.49 -16.79 -1.22
N PRO A 270 -13.12 -17.94 -0.89
CA PRO A 270 -13.02 -19.13 -1.75
C PRO A 270 -13.46 -18.81 -3.17
N ARG A 271 -14.54 -18.04 -3.33
CA ARG A 271 -15.03 -17.55 -4.63
C ARG A 271 -13.96 -16.77 -5.39
N LYS A 272 -13.33 -15.76 -4.76
CA LYS A 272 -12.30 -14.94 -5.42
C LYS A 272 -11.11 -15.78 -5.89
N LEU A 273 -10.71 -16.77 -5.08
CA LEU A 273 -9.61 -17.67 -5.45
C LEU A 273 -9.99 -18.56 -6.63
N ARG A 274 -11.15 -19.21 -6.61
CA ARG A 274 -11.63 -20.05 -7.72
C ARG A 274 -11.76 -19.27 -9.02
N GLU A 275 -12.42 -18.12 -8.97
CA GLU A 275 -12.59 -17.24 -10.14
C GLU A 275 -11.26 -16.73 -10.67
N GLY A 276 -10.33 -16.37 -9.78
CA GLY A 276 -8.99 -15.97 -10.16
C GLY A 276 -8.21 -17.09 -10.84
N LEU A 277 -8.29 -18.32 -10.30
CA LEU A 277 -7.66 -19.50 -10.90
C LEU A 277 -8.26 -19.85 -12.27
N ASP A 278 -9.58 -19.74 -12.44
CA ASP A 278 -10.26 -19.92 -13.73
C ASP A 278 -9.80 -18.88 -14.77
N VAL A 279 -9.66 -17.62 -14.37
CA VAL A 279 -9.16 -16.55 -15.26
C VAL A 279 -7.71 -16.78 -15.66
N ILE A 280 -6.81 -17.08 -14.72
CA ILE A 280 -5.38 -17.23 -15.05
C ILE A 280 -5.10 -18.51 -15.85
N THR A 281 -5.94 -19.54 -15.75
CA THR A 281 -5.76 -20.79 -16.51
C THR A 281 -6.35 -20.73 -17.92
N SER A 282 -7.32 -19.84 -18.16
CA SER A 282 -7.98 -19.66 -19.46
C SER A 282 -7.35 -18.59 -20.36
N GLN A 283 -6.49 -17.73 -19.82
CA GLN A 283 -5.93 -16.59 -20.54
C GLN A 283 -4.40 -16.56 -20.52
N GLU A 284 -3.77 -16.01 -21.57
CA GLU A 284 -2.31 -15.80 -21.59
C GLU A 284 -1.88 -14.53 -20.85
N ARG A 285 -2.76 -13.52 -20.82
CA ARG A 285 -2.52 -12.21 -20.21
C ARG A 285 -3.75 -11.79 -19.44
N VAL A 286 -3.52 -11.17 -18.29
CA VAL A 286 -4.57 -10.67 -17.39
C VAL A 286 -4.21 -9.26 -16.92
N TRP A 287 -5.22 -8.49 -16.56
CA TRP A 287 -5.06 -7.17 -15.97
C TRP A 287 -4.88 -7.26 -14.47
N ILE A 288 -3.90 -6.51 -13.95
CA ILE A 288 -3.65 -6.38 -12.51
C ILE A 288 -3.68 -4.91 -12.09
N THR A 289 -4.17 -4.65 -10.88
CA THR A 289 -3.98 -3.35 -10.22
C THR A 289 -2.58 -3.30 -9.64
N PRO A 290 -1.68 -2.42 -10.07
CA PRO A 290 -0.39 -2.29 -9.42
C PRO A 290 -0.62 -1.49 -8.14
N GLY A 291 -0.64 -2.17 -6.99
CA GLY A 291 -1.02 -1.54 -5.71
C GLY A 291 0.09 -0.67 -5.15
N VAL A 292 0.40 0.50 -5.72
CA VAL A 292 1.51 1.38 -5.25
C VAL A 292 1.27 1.83 -3.80
N PRO A 293 2.31 1.82 -2.94
CA PRO A 293 2.12 2.15 -1.54
C PRO A 293 1.92 3.65 -1.37
N PHE A 294 1.08 4.06 -0.41
CA PHE A 294 0.78 5.48 -0.20
C PHE A 294 1.96 6.25 0.43
N ILE A 295 2.92 5.55 1.04
CA ILE A 295 4.20 6.11 1.51
C ILE A 295 4.92 6.90 0.42
N VAL A 296 4.86 6.47 -0.85
CA VAL A 296 5.54 7.17 -1.96
C VAL A 296 4.92 8.55 -2.23
N PRO A 297 3.61 8.68 -2.48
CA PRO A 297 2.94 9.97 -2.49
C PRO A 297 3.16 10.79 -1.22
N LEU A 298 3.17 10.17 -0.04
CA LEU A 298 3.40 10.86 1.22
C LEU A 298 4.79 11.48 1.30
N PHE A 299 5.82 10.75 0.86
CA PHE A 299 7.18 11.26 0.77
C PHE A 299 7.28 12.46 -0.18
N VAL A 300 6.72 12.34 -1.38
CA VAL A 300 6.67 13.44 -2.35
C VAL A 300 5.90 14.64 -1.78
N GLY A 301 4.77 14.38 -1.13
CA GLY A 301 3.95 15.38 -0.46
C GLY A 301 4.70 16.13 0.64
N LEU A 302 5.50 15.42 1.45
CA LEU A 302 6.36 16.03 2.47
C LEU A 302 7.43 16.92 1.85
N LEU A 303 8.12 16.46 0.79
CA LEU A 303 9.13 17.27 0.10
C LEU A 303 8.54 18.55 -0.50
N LEU A 304 7.37 18.44 -1.13
CA LEU A 304 6.63 19.58 -1.68
C LEU A 304 6.18 20.52 -0.56
N ALA A 305 5.68 19.97 0.56
CA ALA A 305 5.26 20.77 1.70
C ALA A 305 6.45 21.52 2.34
N LEU A 306 7.62 20.89 2.47
CA LEU A 306 8.81 21.52 3.06
C LEU A 306 9.43 22.58 2.15
N THR A 307 9.29 22.46 0.83
CA THR A 307 9.87 23.38 -0.15
C THR A 307 8.84 24.39 -0.66
N ALA A 308 7.89 23.96 -1.48
CA ALA A 308 6.86 24.81 -2.07
C ALA A 308 5.82 25.26 -1.04
N GLY A 309 5.48 24.41 -0.07
CA GLY A 309 4.40 24.65 0.87
C GLY A 309 3.07 24.06 0.40
N ASP A 310 1.98 24.76 0.66
CA ASP A 310 0.64 24.27 0.34
C ASP A 310 0.27 24.47 -1.13
N LEU A 311 0.31 23.39 -1.90
CA LEU A 311 0.06 23.42 -3.34
C LEU A 311 -1.41 23.67 -3.67
N LEU A 312 -2.32 23.14 -2.86
CA LEU A 312 -3.75 23.37 -3.06
C LEU A 312 -4.07 24.85 -2.82
N PHE A 313 -3.55 25.42 -1.74
CA PHE A 313 -3.71 26.84 -1.44
C PHE A 313 -3.07 27.72 -2.51
N ALA A 314 -1.87 27.36 -3.00
CA ALA A 314 -1.22 28.06 -4.10
C ALA A 314 -2.08 28.05 -5.38
N LEU A 315 -2.67 26.90 -5.73
CA LEU A 315 -3.57 26.77 -6.87
C LEU A 315 -4.85 27.59 -6.68
N MET A 316 -5.48 27.51 -5.51
CA MET A 316 -6.68 28.29 -5.19
C MET A 316 -6.43 29.79 -5.29
N ARG A 317 -5.28 30.27 -4.83
CA ARG A 317 -4.86 31.66 -4.97
C ARG A 317 -4.64 32.06 -6.42
N LEU A 318 -4.06 31.19 -7.23
CA LEU A 318 -3.83 31.43 -8.67
C LEU A 318 -5.16 31.62 -9.42
N ILE A 319 -6.21 30.88 -9.04
CA ILE A 319 -7.55 30.97 -9.66
C ILE A 319 -8.49 31.95 -8.96
N GLY A 320 -8.00 32.72 -7.97
CA GLY A 320 -8.76 33.78 -7.30
C GLY A 320 -9.84 33.28 -6.33
N LEU A 321 -9.75 32.05 -5.83
CA LEU A 321 -10.67 31.52 -4.80
C LEU A 321 -10.32 31.98 -3.38
N VAL A 322 -9.06 32.35 -3.13
CA VAL A 322 -8.51 32.83 -1.85
C VAL A 322 -7.46 33.92 -2.05
#